data_AF-A0AA86YVS3-F1
#
_entry.id   AF-A0AA86YVS3-F1
#
_cell.length_a   1.000
_cell.length_b   1.000
_cell.length_c   1.000
_cell.angle_alpha   90.00
_cell.angle_beta   90.00
_cell.angle_gamma   90.00
#
_symmetry.space_group_name_H-M   'P 1'
#
loop_
_entity.id
_entity.type
_entity.pdbx_description
1 polymer ?
#
loop_
_entity_poly.entity_id
_entity_poly.type
_entity_poly.pdbx_seq_one_letter_code
_entity_poly.pdbx_strand_id
1 'polypeptide(L)'
;MNNFLGFPLNPYDALNNIEIMLDAGLLLSSTTNDEISEMGIAIIDLAKQYSAKASLGFANKTNEVTKIDKSEISHQSSFSTRLRLALARSGMKQAELAKQIGVSQSTISQMVNGKVSGVCRTSVMAKALGIERNWLAFGEGEMLPAKNLTQNDKV
;
A
#
# COMPACT_ATOMS: atom_id res chain seq x y z
N MET A 1 10.55 6.94 7.32
CA MET A 1 9.52 6.24 6.52
C MET A 1 9.81 6.51 5.06
N ASN A 2 9.95 5.48 4.23
CA ASN A 2 10.15 5.64 2.79
C ASN A 2 8.81 5.93 2.10
N ASN A 3 8.37 7.19 2.14
CA ASN A 3 7.13 7.64 1.51
C ASN A 3 7.31 8.98 0.77
N PHE A 4 6.41 9.26 -0.15
CA PHE A 4 6.24 10.55 -0.81
C PHE A 4 4.91 11.14 -0.36
N LEU A 5 4.92 12.16 0.50
CA LEU A 5 3.71 12.80 1.03
C LEU A 5 2.72 11.78 1.66
N GLY A 6 3.25 10.74 2.31
CA GLY A 6 2.45 9.65 2.88
C GLY A 6 2.09 8.52 1.90
N PHE A 7 2.37 8.67 0.60
CA PHE A 7 2.22 7.61 -0.39
C PHE A 7 3.40 6.63 -0.35
N PRO A 8 3.16 5.31 -0.44
CA PRO A 8 4.20 4.29 -0.37
C PRO A 8 5.20 4.40 -1.54
N LEU A 9 6.51 4.32 -1.27
CA LEU A 9 7.52 4.26 -2.33
C LEU A 9 7.85 2.83 -2.77
N ASN A 10 7.16 1.82 -2.22
CA ASN A 10 7.25 0.45 -2.73
C ASN A 10 6.87 0.42 -4.22
N PRO A 11 7.63 -0.27 -5.07
CA PRO A 11 7.44 -0.25 -6.52
C PRO A 11 6.02 -0.53 -7.02
N TYR A 12 5.42 -1.58 -6.49
CA TYR A 12 4.12 -2.07 -6.95
C TYR A 12 2.99 -1.16 -6.48
N ASP A 13 3.14 -0.60 -5.28
CA ASP A 13 2.17 0.34 -4.72
C ASP A 13 2.27 1.71 -5.40
N ALA A 14 3.49 2.17 -5.65
CA ALA A 14 3.76 3.43 -6.33
C ALA A 14 3.19 3.41 -7.74
N LEU A 15 3.45 2.35 -8.51
CA LEU A 15 2.94 2.23 -9.88
C LEU A 15 1.41 2.34 -9.93
N ASN A 16 0.71 1.56 -9.11
CA ASN A 16 -0.75 1.57 -9.08
C ASN A 16 -1.32 2.93 -8.63
N ASN A 17 -0.71 3.57 -7.64
CA ASN A 17 -1.15 4.89 -7.20
C ASN A 17 -0.88 5.97 -8.27
N ILE A 18 0.26 5.91 -8.96
CA ILE A 18 0.60 6.83 -10.06
C ILE A 18 -0.39 6.67 -11.22
N GLU A 19 -0.73 5.44 -11.59
CA GLU A 19 -1.74 5.13 -12.63
C GLU A 19 -3.09 5.78 -12.29
N ILE A 20 -3.60 5.56 -11.07
CA ILE A 20 -4.87 6.14 -10.63
C ILE A 20 -4.81 7.67 -10.65
N MET A 21 -3.70 8.28 -10.22
CA MET A 21 -3.53 9.74 -10.27
C MET A 21 -3.54 10.26 -11.71
N LEU A 22 -2.84 9.59 -12.63
CA LEU A 22 -2.80 10.00 -14.04
C LEU A 22 -4.17 9.86 -14.71
N ASP A 23 -4.89 8.76 -14.48
CA ASP A 23 -6.23 8.55 -15.04
C ASP A 23 -7.21 9.62 -14.56
N ALA A 24 -7.24 9.86 -13.25
CA ALA A 24 -8.11 10.88 -12.66
C ALA A 24 -7.71 12.28 -13.13
N GLY A 25 -6.41 12.60 -13.10
CA GLY A 25 -5.89 13.90 -13.51
C GLY A 25 -6.15 14.20 -14.98
N LEU A 26 -5.97 13.22 -15.86
CA LEU A 26 -6.24 13.36 -17.30
C LEU A 26 -7.72 13.62 -17.56
N LEU A 27 -8.60 12.82 -16.94
CA LEU A 27 -10.04 13.01 -17.07
C LEU A 27 -10.48 14.40 -16.62
N LEU A 28 -10.00 14.87 -15.46
CA LEU A 28 -10.32 16.19 -14.91
C LEU A 28 -9.73 17.34 -15.75
N SER A 29 -8.52 17.17 -16.28
CA SER A 29 -7.86 18.15 -17.16
C SER A 29 -8.60 18.35 -18.48
N SER A 30 -9.32 17.32 -18.96
CA SER A 30 -10.07 17.35 -20.21
C SER A 30 -11.45 18.01 -20.10
N THR A 31 -11.84 18.47 -18.90
CA THR A 31 -13.15 19.08 -18.68
C THR A 31 -13.19 20.52 -19.20
N THR A 32 -14.40 21.04 -19.39
CA THR A 32 -14.62 22.45 -19.80
C THR A 32 -14.64 23.43 -18.63
N ASN A 33 -14.53 22.96 -17.39
CA ASN A 33 -14.50 23.81 -16.21
C ASN A 33 -13.05 24.09 -15.85
N ASP A 34 -12.64 25.36 -15.91
CA ASP A 34 -11.25 25.77 -15.70
C ASP A 34 -10.71 25.37 -14.32
N GLU A 35 -11.48 25.55 -13.25
CA GLU A 35 -11.08 25.17 -11.90
C GLU A 35 -10.85 23.65 -11.78
N ILE A 36 -11.71 22.85 -12.41
CA ILE A 36 -11.57 21.39 -12.44
C ILE A 36 -10.38 20.97 -13.31
N SER A 37 -10.17 21.65 -14.44
CA SER A 37 -9.06 21.40 -15.33
C SER A 37 -7.71 21.67 -14.64
N GLU A 38 -7.59 22.79 -13.94
CA GLU A 38 -6.41 23.13 -13.13
C GLU A 38 -6.13 22.09 -12.04
N MET A 39 -7.16 21.61 -11.34
CA MET A 39 -7.01 20.49 -10.39
C MET A 39 -6.49 19.22 -11.08
N GLY A 40 -6.99 18.90 -12.28
CA GLY A 40 -6.51 17.77 -13.07
C GLY A 40 -5.02 17.87 -13.41
N ILE A 41 -4.57 19.05 -13.87
CA ILE A 41 -3.16 19.34 -14.17
C ILE A 41 -2.30 19.20 -12.90
N ALA A 42 -2.76 19.73 -11.77
CA ALA A 42 -2.04 19.63 -10.50
C ALA A 42 -1.88 18.16 -10.06
N ILE A 43 -2.89 17.31 -10.26
CA ILE A 43 -2.79 15.87 -9.98
C ILE A 43 -1.78 15.18 -10.90
N ILE A 44 -1.77 15.51 -12.20
CA ILE A 44 -0.79 14.97 -13.16
C ILE A 44 0.64 15.34 -12.73
N ASP A 45 0.87 16.59 -12.34
CA ASP A 45 2.19 17.03 -11.89
C ASP A 45 2.63 16.39 -10.57
N LEU A 46 1.67 16.16 -9.66
CA LEU A 46 1.93 15.37 -8.45
C LEU A 46 2.34 13.93 -8.80
N ALA A 47 1.66 13.29 -9.77
CA ALA A 47 1.99 11.94 -10.22
C ALA A 47 3.41 11.85 -10.82
N LYS A 48 3.83 12.87 -11.59
CA LYS A 48 5.22 12.95 -12.12
C LYS A 48 6.25 13.10 -11.00
N GLN A 49 5.98 13.92 -9.98
CA GLN A 49 6.89 14.05 -8.83
C GLN A 49 6.97 12.74 -8.04
N TYR A 50 5.84 12.07 -7.86
CA TYR A 50 5.78 10.78 -7.21
C TYR A 50 6.57 9.72 -7.99
N SER A 51 6.43 9.66 -9.33
CA SER A 51 7.20 8.73 -10.16
C SER A 51 8.70 8.98 -10.06
N ALA A 52 9.14 10.23 -10.13
CA ALA A 52 10.55 10.59 -9.95
C ALA A 52 11.10 10.16 -8.57
N LYS A 53 10.33 10.40 -7.50
CA LYS A 53 10.73 10.00 -6.14
C LYS A 53 10.75 8.48 -5.97
N ALA A 54 9.77 7.79 -6.55
CA ALA A 54 9.71 6.33 -6.58
C ALA A 54 10.96 5.79 -7.28
N SER A 55 11.26 6.24 -8.50
CA SER A 55 12.45 5.87 -9.30
C SER A 55 13.77 6.03 -8.54
N LEU A 56 13.96 7.13 -7.80
CA LEU A 56 15.16 7.32 -6.96
C LEU A 56 15.27 6.28 -5.84
N GLY A 57 14.14 5.84 -5.28
CA GLY A 57 14.11 4.77 -4.27
C GLY A 57 14.58 3.41 -4.81
N PHE A 58 14.38 3.14 -6.10
CA PHE A 58 14.90 1.92 -6.75
C PHE A 58 16.40 1.98 -7.01
N ALA A 59 16.91 3.12 -7.46
CA ALA A 59 18.31 3.30 -7.83
C ALA A 59 19.27 3.13 -6.63
N ASN A 60 18.81 3.39 -5.41
CA ASN A 60 19.60 3.18 -4.20
C ASN A 60 19.65 1.71 -3.74
N LYS A 61 18.78 0.82 -4.24
CA LYS A 61 18.68 -0.58 -3.82
C LYS A 61 19.49 -1.55 -4.69
N THR A 62 19.97 -1.11 -5.86
CA THR A 62 20.82 -1.93 -6.76
C THR A 62 22.24 -2.17 -6.24
N ASN A 63 22.67 -1.49 -5.16
CA ASN A 63 24.01 -1.67 -4.58
C ASN A 63 24.08 -2.74 -3.45
N GLU A 64 22.97 -3.37 -3.08
CA GLU A 64 22.92 -4.42 -2.03
C GLU A 64 22.55 -5.82 -2.57
N VAL A 65 22.62 -6.04 -3.89
CA VAL A 65 22.25 -7.32 -4.53
C VAL A 65 23.38 -8.35 -4.41
N THR A 66 23.65 -8.86 -3.20
CA THR A 66 24.36 -10.13 -3.01
C THR A 66 23.88 -10.87 -1.75
N LYS A 67 22.70 -11.48 -1.80
CA LYS A 67 22.34 -12.77 -1.16
C LYS A 67 20.82 -12.95 -1.19
N ILE A 68 20.37 -13.85 -2.06
CA ILE A 68 18.95 -14.20 -2.18
C ILE A 68 18.60 -15.16 -1.04
N ASP A 69 17.87 -14.66 -0.04
CA ASP A 69 17.18 -15.47 0.95
C ASP A 69 15.66 -15.32 0.77
N LYS A 70 14.91 -16.39 1.01
CA LYS A 70 13.47 -16.56 0.70
C LYS A 70 12.55 -15.57 1.43
N SER A 71 13.10 -14.79 2.37
CA SER A 71 12.44 -13.70 3.12
C SER A 71 12.21 -12.42 2.30
N GLU A 72 12.88 -12.26 1.15
CA GLU A 72 12.77 -11.06 0.29
C GLU A 72 11.40 -10.88 -0.39
N ILE A 73 10.57 -11.93 -0.49
CA ILE A 73 9.23 -11.84 -1.10
C ILE A 73 8.31 -10.90 -0.28
N SER A 74 8.62 -10.67 1.01
CA SER A 74 7.88 -9.76 1.89
C SER A 74 8.04 -8.28 1.52
N HIS A 75 9.25 -7.84 1.15
CA HIS A 75 9.61 -6.42 1.05
C HIS A 75 9.31 -5.79 -0.33
N GLN A 76 8.91 -6.60 -1.31
CA GLN A 76 8.63 -6.18 -2.69
C GLN A 76 7.24 -6.63 -3.16
N SER A 77 6.32 -6.96 -2.26
CA SER A 77 4.95 -7.32 -2.64
C SER A 77 4.02 -6.11 -2.56
N SER A 78 2.96 -6.07 -3.38
CA SER A 78 1.94 -4.99 -3.32
C SER A 78 1.16 -4.99 -2.00
N PHE A 79 0.55 -3.85 -1.65
CA PHE A 79 -0.37 -3.68 -0.53
C PHE A 79 -1.46 -4.76 -0.54
N SER A 80 -2.05 -5.02 -1.71
CA SER A 80 -3.07 -6.06 -1.89
C SER A 80 -2.55 -7.46 -1.53
N THR A 81 -1.30 -7.75 -1.86
CA THR A 81 -0.64 -9.01 -1.51
C THR A 81 -0.36 -9.11 -0.02
N ARG A 82 0.16 -8.04 0.59
CA ARG A 82 0.38 -7.98 2.06
C ARG A 82 -0.94 -8.12 2.83
N LEU A 83 -2.01 -7.48 2.36
CA LEU A 83 -3.34 -7.61 2.95
C LEU A 83 -3.91 -9.03 2.83
N ARG A 84 -3.75 -9.69 1.67
CA ARG A 84 -4.14 -11.11 1.50
C ARG A 84 -3.40 -12.03 2.45
N LEU A 85 -2.09 -11.83 2.58
CA LEU A 85 -1.26 -12.59 3.51
C LEU A 85 -1.72 -12.40 4.96
N ALA A 86 -2.05 -11.16 5.35
CA ALA A 86 -2.57 -10.87 6.68
C ALA A 86 -3.93 -11.51 6.98
N LEU A 87 -4.85 -11.50 6.01
CA LEU A 87 -6.14 -12.17 6.14
C LEU A 87 -5.97 -13.70 6.25
N ALA A 88 -5.13 -14.29 5.40
CA ALA A 88 -4.85 -15.73 5.43
C ALA A 88 -4.24 -16.17 6.77
N ARG A 89 -3.29 -15.39 7.31
CA ARG A 89 -2.65 -15.68 8.59
C ARG A 89 -3.60 -15.53 9.78
N SER A 90 -4.40 -14.47 9.80
CA SER A 90 -5.34 -14.22 10.91
C SER A 90 -6.54 -15.17 10.90
N GLY A 91 -6.79 -15.88 9.80
CA GLY A 91 -8.02 -16.65 9.59
C GLY A 91 -9.26 -15.78 9.41
N MET A 92 -9.09 -14.46 9.33
CA MET A 92 -10.19 -13.50 9.23
C MET A 92 -10.72 -13.46 7.79
N LYS A 93 -12.05 -13.55 7.64
CA LYS A 93 -12.72 -13.37 6.34
C LYS A 93 -12.82 -11.90 5.98
N GLN A 94 -12.87 -11.58 4.68
CA GLN A 94 -13.02 -10.20 4.21
C GLN A 94 -14.25 -9.49 4.78
N ALA A 95 -15.37 -10.20 4.91
CA ALA A 95 -16.61 -9.67 5.50
C ALA A 95 -16.45 -9.30 6.99
N GLU A 96 -15.60 -10.03 7.72
CA GLU A 96 -15.35 -9.78 9.13
C GLU A 96 -14.48 -8.54 9.31
N LEU A 97 -13.39 -8.45 8.53
CA LEU A 97 -12.57 -7.24 8.49
C LEU A 97 -13.40 -6.01 8.12
N ALA A 98 -14.30 -6.15 7.13
CA ALA A 98 -15.19 -5.08 6.68
C ALA A 98 -16.06 -4.55 7.82
N LYS A 99 -16.70 -5.45 8.58
CA LYS A 99 -17.49 -5.08 9.77
C LYS A 99 -16.64 -4.39 10.83
N GLN A 100 -15.45 -4.93 11.10
CA GLN A 100 -14.59 -4.42 12.16
C GLN A 100 -14.04 -3.01 11.88
N ILE A 101 -13.80 -2.66 10.62
CA ILE A 101 -13.30 -1.33 10.23
C ILE A 101 -14.39 -0.40 9.67
N GLY A 102 -15.66 -0.83 9.70
CA GLY A 102 -16.81 0.00 9.30
C GLY A 102 -16.88 0.31 7.80
N VAL A 103 -16.54 -0.66 6.93
CA VAL A 103 -16.66 -0.52 5.46
C VAL A 103 -17.47 -1.67 4.85
N SER A 104 -17.83 -1.55 3.57
CA SER A 104 -18.49 -2.64 2.86
C SER A 104 -17.51 -3.79 2.54
N GLN A 105 -18.03 -5.02 2.44
CA GLN A 105 -17.22 -6.17 2.00
C GLN A 105 -16.69 -5.99 0.57
N SER A 106 -17.44 -5.30 -0.30
CA SER A 106 -16.99 -4.91 -1.65
C SER A 106 -15.74 -4.03 -1.61
N THR A 107 -15.69 -3.07 -0.69
CA THR A 107 -14.51 -2.20 -0.49
C THR A 107 -13.27 -3.02 -0.12
N ILE A 108 -13.40 -3.98 0.82
CA ILE A 108 -12.29 -4.88 1.17
C ILE A 108 -11.87 -5.74 -0.03
N SER A 109 -12.84 -6.26 -0.79
CA SER A 109 -12.57 -7.07 -1.98
C SER A 109 -11.78 -6.27 -3.03
N GLN A 110 -12.15 -5.01 -3.27
CA GLN A 110 -11.42 -4.13 -4.18
C GLN A 110 -9.99 -3.86 -3.71
N MET A 111 -9.77 -3.65 -2.40
CA MET A 111 -8.43 -3.48 -1.83
C MET A 111 -7.58 -4.76 -1.95
N VAL A 112 -8.18 -5.91 -1.66
CA VAL A 112 -7.54 -7.24 -1.80
C VAL A 112 -7.19 -7.53 -3.27
N ASN A 113 -7.94 -6.99 -4.22
CA ASN A 113 -7.67 -7.14 -5.65
C ASN A 113 -6.80 -6.01 -6.23
N GLY A 114 -6.36 -5.05 -5.42
CA GLY A 114 -5.50 -3.94 -5.86
C GLY A 114 -6.24 -2.83 -6.63
N LYS A 115 -7.56 -2.89 -6.75
CA LYS A 115 -8.35 -1.90 -7.51
C LYS A 115 -8.49 -0.55 -6.79
N VAL A 116 -8.37 -0.55 -5.46
CA VAL A 116 -8.48 0.64 -4.62
C VAL A 116 -7.33 0.65 -3.63
N SER A 117 -6.72 1.82 -3.45
CA SER A 117 -5.66 2.02 -2.46
C SER A 117 -6.19 1.85 -1.03
N GLY A 118 -5.56 0.98 -0.25
CA GLY A 118 -5.90 0.76 1.16
C GLY A 118 -5.11 1.63 2.15
N VAL A 119 -4.20 2.49 1.67
CA VAL A 119 -3.20 3.20 2.49
C VAL A 119 -3.85 3.99 3.62
N CYS A 120 -4.90 4.76 3.34
CA CYS A 120 -5.60 5.57 4.35
C CYS A 120 -6.24 4.75 5.48
N ARG A 121 -6.53 3.46 5.24
CA ARG A 121 -7.17 2.56 6.21
C ARG A 121 -6.18 1.62 6.88
N THR A 122 -4.91 1.72 6.54
CA THR A 122 -3.86 0.83 7.06
C THR A 122 -3.84 0.81 8.58
N SER A 123 -4.04 1.97 9.23
CA SER A 123 -4.01 2.04 10.70
C SER A 123 -5.10 1.19 11.36
N VAL A 124 -6.33 1.26 10.84
CA VAL A 124 -7.46 0.50 11.41
C VAL A 124 -7.39 -0.97 11.02
N MET A 125 -6.94 -1.29 9.81
CA MET A 125 -6.73 -2.67 9.37
C MET A 125 -5.60 -3.35 10.15
N ALA A 126 -4.47 -2.66 10.38
CA ALA A 126 -3.36 -3.20 11.14
C ALA A 126 -3.77 -3.54 12.57
N LYS A 127 -4.55 -2.66 13.21
CA LYS A 127 -5.12 -2.90 14.55
C LYS A 127 -6.08 -4.09 14.56
N ALA A 128 -6.96 -4.21 13.57
CA ALA A 128 -7.92 -5.30 13.45
C ALA A 128 -7.23 -6.67 13.25
N LEU A 129 -6.17 -6.70 12.43
CA LEU A 129 -5.45 -7.92 12.06
C LEU A 129 -4.29 -8.27 13.03
N GLY A 130 -3.96 -7.39 13.98
CA GLY A 130 -2.87 -7.59 14.94
C GLY A 130 -1.48 -7.56 14.32
N ILE A 131 -1.29 -6.79 13.26
CA ILE A 131 -0.03 -6.68 12.48
C ILE A 131 0.59 -5.29 12.60
N GLU A 132 1.83 -5.17 12.15
CA GLU A 132 2.54 -3.89 12.08
C GLU A 132 2.02 -3.02 10.92
N ARG A 133 1.86 -1.71 11.20
CA ARG A 133 1.23 -0.74 10.29
C ARG A 133 2.14 -0.41 9.10
N ASN A 134 3.42 -0.18 9.33
CA ASN A 134 4.39 0.16 8.28
C ASN A 134 4.66 -1.03 7.36
N TRP A 135 4.62 -2.26 7.87
CA TRP A 135 4.67 -3.46 7.06
C TRP A 135 3.47 -3.51 6.12
N LEU A 136 2.24 -3.30 6.62
CA LEU A 136 1.07 -3.29 5.75
C LEU A 136 1.09 -2.11 4.77
N ALA A 137 1.45 -0.90 5.22
CA ALA A 137 1.39 0.32 4.42
C ALA A 137 2.49 0.42 3.37
N PHE A 138 3.72 0.09 3.76
CA PHE A 138 4.94 0.39 3.01
C PHE A 138 5.76 -0.85 2.65
N GLY A 139 5.42 -2.02 3.22
CA GLY A 139 6.23 -3.23 3.08
C GLY A 139 7.56 -3.16 3.84
N GLU A 140 7.65 -2.28 4.84
CA GLU A 140 8.84 -2.09 5.66
C GLU A 140 8.74 -2.91 6.96
N GLY A 141 9.82 -3.66 7.29
CA GLY A 141 9.94 -4.35 8.57
C GLY A 141 9.21 -5.69 8.63
N GLU A 142 8.91 -6.12 9.84
CA GLU A 142 8.26 -7.41 10.11
C GLU A 142 6.73 -7.26 10.17
N MET A 143 6.03 -8.30 9.70
CA MET A 143 4.57 -8.34 9.73
C MET A 143 4.01 -8.25 11.16
N LEU A 144 4.68 -8.87 12.12
CA LEU A 144 4.22 -8.92 13.51
C LEU A 144 4.95 -7.85 14.34
N PRO A 145 4.25 -7.22 15.27
CA PRO A 145 4.93 -6.36 16.24
C PRO A 145 5.86 -7.22 17.11
N ALA A 146 7.04 -6.69 17.45
CA ALA A 146 8.07 -7.40 18.22
C ALA A 146 7.56 -8.02 19.54
N LYS A 147 6.47 -7.49 20.11
CA LYS A 147 5.82 -7.99 21.32
C LYS A 147 5.22 -9.40 21.16
N ASN A 148 4.83 -9.80 19.94
CA ASN A 148 4.15 -11.07 19.67
C ASN A 148 5.11 -12.25 19.40
N LEU A 149 6.43 -12.01 19.31
CA LEU A 149 7.44 -13.07 19.15
C LEU A 149 7.67 -13.90 20.43
N THR A 150 7.05 -13.54 21.55
CA THR A 150 7.31 -14.16 22.87
C THR A 150 6.16 -15.02 23.42
N GLN A 151 5.06 -15.20 22.68
CA GLN A 151 3.86 -15.89 23.20
C GLN A 151 3.48 -17.20 22.51
N ASN A 152 4.20 -17.67 21.48
CA ASN A 152 3.86 -18.91 20.77
C ASN A 152 4.86 -20.08 20.90
N ASP A 153 5.94 -19.94 21.68
CA ASP A 153 6.93 -21.03 21.89
C ASP A 153 6.79 -21.73 23.26
N LYS A 154 5.59 -21.78 23.84
CA LYS A 154 5.27 -22.64 24.99
C LYS A 154 4.04 -23.49 24.70
N VAL A 155 4.24 -24.57 23.96
CA VAL A 155 3.43 -25.80 24.04
C VAL A 155 4.38 -26.99 24.06
#